data_AF-A0A9P5Y916-F1
#
_entry.id   AF-A0A9P5Y916-F1
#
_cell.length_a   1.000
_cell.length_b   1.000
_cell.length_c   1.000
_cell.angle_alpha   90.00
_cell.angle_beta   90.00
_cell.angle_gamma   90.00
#
_symmetry.space_group_name_H-M   'P 1'
#
loop_
_entity.id
_entity.type
_entity.pdbx_description
1 polymer ?
#
loop_
_entity_poly.entity_id
_entity_poly.type
_entity_poly.pdbx_seq_one_letter_code
_entity_poly.pdbx_strand_id
1 'polypeptide(L)' 'MRCGDTAADLISSIYPGINTLDISNDNDQYFLDCTILTGHNDDMEIMNKQILDQIPGESQIYMSADSVQV' A
#
# COMPACT_ATOMS: atom_id res chain seq x y z
N MET A 1 11.71 14.67 11.84
CA MET A 1 11.28 13.68 10.85
C MET A 1 12.08 13.94 9.58
N ARG A 2 13.01 13.06 9.22
CA ARG A 2 13.67 13.13 7.91
C ARG A 2 12.78 12.32 6.97
N CYS A 3 11.90 12.99 6.20
CA CYS A 3 11.37 12.36 5.00
C CYS A 3 12.58 12.14 4.09
N GLY A 4 12.86 10.90 3.70
CA GLY A 4 13.83 10.70 2.63
C GLY A 4 13.32 11.30 1.32
N ASP A 5 14.22 11.41 0.35
CA ASP A 5 13.96 12.13 -0.90
C ASP A 5 13.14 11.28 -1.91
N THR A 6 12.76 10.05 -1.53
CA THR A 6 12.06 9.09 -2.40
C THR A 6 10.80 8.51 -1.76
N ALA A 7 9.88 8.01 -2.60
CA ALA A 7 8.67 7.33 -2.15
C ALA A 7 8.99 6.08 -1.30
N ALA A 8 10.06 5.35 -1.62
CA ALA A 8 10.50 4.19 -0.85
C ALA A 8 10.91 4.57 0.59
N ASP A 9 11.61 5.69 0.77
CA ASP A 9 11.99 6.18 2.09
C ASP A 9 10.76 6.59 2.91
N LEU A 10 9.78 7.24 2.27
CA LEU A 10 8.51 7.58 2.90
C LEU A 10 7.78 6.32 3.35
N ILE A 11 7.61 5.34 2.47
CA ILE A 11 6.93 4.08 2.78
C ILE A 11 7.62 3.36 3.94
N SER A 12 8.95 3.23 3.92
CA SER A 12 9.70 2.60 5.01
C SER A 12 9.57 3.35 6.34
N SER A 13 9.35 4.66 6.31
CA SER A 13 9.18 5.47 7.53
C SER A 13 7.77 5.40 8.12
N ILE A 14 6.75 5.24 7.27
CA ILE A 14 5.34 5.23 7.67
C ILE A 14 4.85 3.81 7.97
N TYR A 15 5.34 2.79 7.24
CA TYR A 15 4.93 1.39 7.38
C TYR A 15 6.03 0.53 8.05
N PRO A 16 6.24 0.65 9.37
CA PRO A 16 7.24 -0.13 10.06
C PRO A 16 6.89 -1.63 10.06
N GLY A 17 7.77 -2.46 9.52
CA GLY A 17 7.65 -3.92 9.58
C GLY A 17 6.64 -4.53 8.59
N ILE A 18 6.25 -3.80 7.54
CA ILE A 18 5.31 -4.27 6.51
C ILE A 18 5.71 -5.60 5.85
N ASN A 19 7.01 -5.86 5.70
CA ASN A 19 7.56 -7.09 5.14
C ASN A 19 7.52 -8.30 6.10
N THR A 20 7.24 -8.06 7.37
CA THR A 20 7.09 -9.08 8.42
C THR A 20 5.66 -9.16 8.95
N LEU A 21 4.72 -8.48 8.30
CA LEU A 21 3.33 -8.42 8.72
C LEU A 21 2.72 -9.84 8.67
N ASP A 22 2.06 -10.25 9.75
CA ASP A 22 1.26 -11.47 9.75
C ASP A 22 -0.11 -11.18 9.11
N ILE A 23 -0.22 -11.51 7.82
CA ILE A 23 -1.44 -11.32 7.03
C ILE A 23 -2.62 -12.20 7.49
N SER A 24 -2.40 -13.15 8.39
CA SER A 24 -3.48 -13.99 8.93
C SER A 24 -4.27 -13.32 10.06
N ASN A 25 -3.75 -12.22 10.62
CA ASN A 25 -4.42 -11.43 11.64
C ASN A 25 -5.11 -10.20 11.05
N ASP A 26 -6.07 -9.66 11.81
CA ASP A 26 -6.66 -8.35 11.52
C ASP A 26 -5.60 -7.26 11.73
N ASN A 27 -5.33 -6.52 10.66
CA ASN A 27 -4.33 -5.45 10.61
C ASN A 27 -4.97 -4.07 10.34
N ASP A 28 -6.29 -3.93 10.50
CA ASP A 28 -7.03 -2.72 10.12
C ASP A 28 -6.48 -1.47 10.82
N GLN A 29 -6.21 -1.57 12.13
CA GLN A 29 -5.66 -0.43 12.89
C GLN A 29 -4.25 -0.02 12.42
N TYR A 30 -3.41 -1.00 12.04
CA TYR A 30 -2.07 -0.72 11.52
C TYR A 30 -2.15 0.10 10.24
N PHE A 31 -3.01 -0.28 9.29
CA PHE A 31 -3.18 0.46 8.05
C PHE A 31 -3.80 1.84 8.26
N LEU A 32 -4.75 1.97 9.20
CA LEU A 32 -5.33 3.28 9.57
C LEU A 32 -4.26 4.22 10.11
N ASP A 33 -3.42 3.77 11.03
CA ASP A 33 -2.36 4.56 11.65
C ASP A 33 -1.24 4.96 10.66
N CYS A 34 -1.09 4.20 9.56
CA CYS A 34 -0.07 4.39 8.54
C CYS A 34 -0.58 5.07 7.26
N THR A 35 -1.76 5.71 7.29
CA THR A 35 -2.39 6.30 6.09
C THR A 35 -1.51 7.38 5.45
N ILE A 36 -1.25 7.26 4.13
CA ILE A 36 -0.58 8.28 3.31
C ILE A 36 -1.61 8.98 2.43
N LEU A 37 -1.61 10.32 2.42
CA LEU A 37 -2.50 11.14 1.57
C LEU A 37 -1.71 11.75 0.41
N THR A 38 -2.27 11.68 -0.80
CA THR A 38 -1.68 12.26 -2.03
C THR A 38 -2.59 13.31 -2.66
N GLY A 39 -2.00 14.18 -3.49
CA GLY A 39 -2.74 15.17 -4.27
C GLY A 39 -3.32 14.63 -5.59
N HIS A 40 -2.77 13.52 -6.10
CA HIS A 40 -3.19 12.90 -7.37
C HIS A 40 -3.35 11.38 -7.22
N ASN A 41 -4.26 10.82 -8.02
CA ASN A 41 -4.53 9.39 -8.03
C ASN A 41 -3.37 8.58 -8.59
N ASP A 42 -2.64 9.09 -9.58
CA ASP A 42 -1.49 8.41 -10.18
C ASP A 42 -0.39 8.17 -9.10
N ASP A 43 -0.16 9.15 -8.23
CA ASP A 43 0.78 9.02 -7.11
C ASP A 43 0.28 7.98 -6.08
N MET A 44 -1.03 7.96 -5.83
CA MET A 44 -1.66 6.98 -4.94
C MET A 44 -1.51 5.56 -5.50
N GLU A 45 -1.73 5.37 -6.81
CA GLU A 45 -1.60 4.08 -7.46
C GLU A 45 -0.16 3.55 -7.39
N ILE A 46 0.83 4.40 -7.67
CA ILE A 46 2.25 4.05 -7.58
C ILE A 46 2.61 3.65 -6.14
N MET A 47 2.21 4.43 -5.15
CA MET A 47 2.54 4.12 -3.75
C MET A 47 1.83 2.86 -3.26
N ASN A 48 0.53 2.70 -3.54
CA ASN A 48 -0.20 1.51 -3.14
C ASN A 48 0.40 0.24 -3.75
N LYS A 49 0.86 0.31 -5.00
CA LYS A 49 1.58 -0.81 -5.63
C LYS A 49 2.90 -1.13 -4.90
N GLN A 50 3.72 -0.12 -4.61
CA GLN A 50 4.99 -0.30 -3.89
C GLN A 50 4.80 -0.84 -2.46
N ILE A 51 3.72 -0.45 -1.78
CA ILE A 51 3.34 -0.95 -0.46
C ILE A 51 2.90 -2.41 -0.56
N LEU A 52 2.02 -2.73 -1.52
CA LEU A 52 1.49 -4.08 -1.74
C LEU A 52 2.60 -5.08 -2.08
N ASP A 53 3.58 -4.68 -2.91
CA ASP A 53 4.73 -5.50 -3.29
C ASP A 53 5.64 -5.87 -2.11
N GLN A 54 5.52 -5.19 -0.97
CA GLN A 54 6.31 -5.47 0.24
C GLN A 54 5.58 -6.41 1.22
N ILE A 55 4.28 -6.62 1.07
CA ILE A 55 3.50 -7.47 1.97
C ILE A 55 3.83 -8.94 1.66
N PRO A 56 4.16 -9.76 2.67
CA PRO A 56 4.44 -11.17 2.44
C PRO A 56 3.19 -11.93 1.99
N GLY A 57 3.35 -12.84 1.02
CA GLY A 57 2.26 -13.68 0.52
C GLY A 57 2.14 -13.67 -1.00
N GLU A 58 1.01 -14.17 -1.50
CA GLU A 58 0.69 -14.16 -2.94
C GLU A 58 -0.26 -13.03 -3.28
N SER A 59 0.09 -12.24 -4.30
CA SER A 59 -0.79 -11.21 -4.85
C SER A 59 -2.00 -11.85 -5.53
N GLN A 60 -3.20 -11.38 -5.22
CA GLN A 60 -4.42 -11.76 -5.92
C GLN A 60 -4.97 -10.57 -6.70
N ILE A 61 -5.48 -10.84 -7.89
CA ILE A 61 -6.09 -9.83 -8.74
C ILE A 61 -7.59 -10.14 -8.85
N TYR A 62 -8.42 -9.20 -8.43
CA TYR A 62 -9.88 -9.30 -8.54
C TYR A 62 -10.36 -8.42 -9.71
N MET A 63 -11.04 -9.04 -10.67
CA MET A 63 -11.63 -8.33 -11.80
C MET A 63 -12.96 -7.69 -11.40
N SER A 64 -13.21 -6.47 -11.86
CA SER A 64 -14.53 -5.86 -11.70
C SER A 64 -15.59 -6.70 -12.41
N ALA A 65 -16.79 -6.78 -11.82
CA ALA A 65 -17.95 -7.39 -12.45
C ALA A 65 -18.54 -6.51 -13.57
N ASP A 66 -18.17 -5.23 -13.61
CA ASP A 66 -18.62 -4.31 -14.64
C ASP A 66 -18.03 -4.68 -15.99
N SER A 67 -18.89 -4.64 -17.01
CA SER A 67 -18.49 -4.79 -18.41
C SER A 67 -18.90 -3.54 -19.16
N VAL A 68 -18.00 -3.02 -19.99
CA VAL A 68 -18.35 -1.95 -20.93
C VAL A 68 -19.10 -2.61 -22.08
N GLN A 69 -20.41 -2.39 -22.15
CA GLN A 69 -21.18 -2.71 -23.35
C GLN A 69 -20.72 -1.75 -24.46
N VAL A 70 -20.11 -2.29 -25.50
CA VAL A 70 -19.72 -1.55 -26.71
C VAL A 70 -20.87 -1.53 -27.70
#